data_AF-U6DDJ9-F1
#
_entry.id   AF-U6DDJ9-F1
#
_cell.length_a   1.000
_cell.length_b   1.000
_cell.length_c   1.000
_cell.angle_alpha   90.00
_cell.angle_beta   90.00
_cell.angle_gamma   90.00
#
_symmetry.space_group_name_H-M   'P 1'
#
loop_
_entity.id
_entity.type
_entity.pdbx_description
1 polymer ?
#
loop_
_entity_poly.entity_id
_entity_poly.type
_entity_poly.pdbx_seq_one_letter_code
_entity_poly.pdbx_strand_id
1 'polypeptide(L)'
;PTGLKYEKAKEWRIPCVNAQWLGDILLGNFEALRQVHYGRYTAFNLQEPFAPTPHLVFNLLDAWRVPLKVSAELLMGVRLPPKPKASDVTAQPSSKRARIEDIPPPTKKLTPELTPFVLFTGFEPVQVQQYIKKLYILGGEVAESAQKCTHLIASKVTRTVKFLTAISVVRHIVTPEWLEECFKCQKFIDEQNYVLR
;
A
#
# COMPACT_ATOMS: atom_id res chain seq x y z
N PRO A 1 -5.66 7.83 29.92
CA PRO A 1 -5.05 8.61 28.81
C PRO A 1 -4.36 9.86 29.34
N THR A 2 -3.24 10.24 28.72
CA THR A 2 -2.49 11.46 29.01
C THR A 2 -2.24 12.23 27.71
N GLY A 3 -2.01 13.54 27.80
CA GLY A 3 -1.58 14.37 26.69
C GLY A 3 -2.50 15.55 26.36
N LEU A 4 -1.91 16.57 25.73
CA LEU A 4 -2.53 17.88 25.44
C LEU A 4 -3.89 17.77 24.71
N LYS A 5 -4.01 16.85 23.74
CA LYS A 5 -5.26 16.65 22.99
C LYS A 5 -6.39 16.17 23.88
N TYR A 6 -6.10 15.25 24.80
CA TYR A 6 -7.08 14.68 25.72
C TYR A 6 -7.51 15.71 26.78
N GLU A 7 -6.56 16.50 27.28
CA GLU A 7 -6.83 17.60 28.21
C GLU A 7 -7.71 18.68 27.56
N LYS A 8 -7.40 19.11 26.34
CA LYS A 8 -8.21 20.08 25.59
C LYS A 8 -9.60 19.53 25.25
N ALA A 9 -9.72 18.26 24.88
CA ALA A 9 -11.02 17.64 24.64
C ALA A 9 -11.90 17.65 25.90
N LYS A 10 -11.33 17.39 27.09
CA LYS A 10 -12.05 17.53 28.37
C LYS A 10 -12.51 18.96 28.64
N GLU A 11 -11.61 19.94 28.44
CA GLU A 11 -11.90 21.37 28.59
C GLU A 11 -13.09 21.79 27.71
N TRP A 12 -13.11 21.32 26.46
CA TRP A 12 -14.17 21.60 25.49
C TRP A 12 -15.40 20.70 25.62
N ARG A 13 -15.46 19.83 26.63
CA ARG A 13 -16.54 18.85 26.84
C ARG A 13 -16.79 17.94 25.61
N ILE A 14 -15.74 17.65 24.86
CA ILE A 14 -15.78 16.71 23.73
C ILE A 14 -15.64 15.30 24.29
N PRO A 15 -16.59 14.38 24.01
CA PRO A 15 -16.49 13.00 24.48
C PRO A 15 -15.23 12.32 23.95
N CYS A 16 -14.45 11.75 24.86
CA CYS A 16 -13.30 10.92 24.52
C CYS A 16 -13.70 9.46 24.66
N VAL A 17 -13.55 8.69 23.58
CA VAL A 17 -13.93 7.27 23.51
C VAL A 17 -12.74 6.41 23.10
N ASN A 18 -12.81 5.12 23.41
CA ASN A 18 -11.84 4.11 23.02
C ASN A 18 -12.16 3.50 21.64
N ALA A 19 -11.30 2.58 21.18
CA ALA A 19 -11.43 1.93 19.88
C ALA A 19 -12.66 1.01 19.75
N GLN A 20 -13.21 0.49 20.86
CA GLN A 20 -14.41 -0.34 20.83
C GLN A 20 -15.64 0.43 20.35
N TRP A 21 -15.76 1.72 20.69
CA TRP A 21 -16.85 2.57 20.22
C TRP A 21 -16.92 2.62 18.68
N LEU A 22 -15.76 2.79 18.05
CA LEU A 22 -15.65 2.78 16.59
C LEU A 22 -15.93 1.38 16.01
N GLY A 23 -15.38 0.34 16.64
CA GLY A 23 -15.59 -1.05 16.22
C GLY A 23 -17.06 -1.45 16.22
N ASP A 24 -17.80 -1.10 17.28
CA ASP A 24 -19.23 -1.39 17.41
C ASP A 24 -20.04 -0.71 16.30
N ILE A 25 -19.75 0.56 15.98
CA ILE A 25 -20.44 1.28 14.89
C ILE A 25 -20.15 0.62 13.53
N LEU A 26 -18.89 0.28 13.25
CA LEU A 26 -18.49 -0.36 11.99
C LEU A 26 -19.11 -1.75 11.81
N LEU A 27 -19.40 -2.44 12.91
CA LEU A 27 -20.03 -3.76 12.94
C LEU A 27 -21.57 -3.69 13.06
N GLY A 28 -22.16 -2.50 12.91
CA GLY A 28 -23.61 -2.31 12.80
C GLY A 28 -24.34 -2.03 14.11
N ASN A 29 -23.64 -1.86 15.23
CA ASN A 29 -24.23 -1.45 16.50
C ASN A 29 -24.29 0.09 16.63
N PHE A 30 -25.32 0.69 16.04
CA PHE A 30 -25.50 2.15 16.04
C PHE A 30 -25.96 2.73 17.39
N GLU A 31 -26.40 1.90 18.35
CA GLU A 31 -26.71 2.37 19.71
C GLU A 31 -25.48 2.99 20.41
N ALA A 32 -24.27 2.60 19.98
CA ALA A 32 -23.02 3.22 20.41
C ALA A 32 -23.00 4.75 20.22
N LEU A 33 -23.70 5.29 19.22
CA LEU A 33 -23.81 6.75 18.99
C LEU A 33 -24.56 7.48 20.10
N ARG A 34 -25.48 6.79 20.80
CA ARG A 34 -26.26 7.34 21.91
C ARG A 34 -25.60 7.07 23.27
N GLN A 35 -24.68 6.10 23.30
CA GLN A 35 -24.06 5.58 24.53
C GLN A 35 -22.61 6.03 24.72
N VAL A 36 -22.18 7.11 24.06
CA VAL A 36 -20.78 7.61 24.04
C VAL A 36 -20.15 7.75 25.43
N HIS A 37 -20.95 8.05 26.46
CA HIS A 37 -20.49 8.21 27.85
C HIS A 37 -20.44 6.93 28.67
N TYR A 38 -20.83 5.77 28.11
CA TYR A 38 -20.83 4.51 28.83
C TYR A 38 -19.40 4.10 29.22
N GLY A 39 -19.27 3.47 30.39
CA GLY A 39 -17.99 3.02 30.94
C GLY A 39 -17.17 2.18 29.96
N ARG A 40 -17.83 1.32 29.17
CA ARG A 40 -17.17 0.50 28.14
C ARG A 40 -16.43 1.30 27.07
N TYR A 41 -16.89 2.51 26.74
CA TYR A 41 -16.25 3.37 25.74
C TYR A 41 -15.26 4.36 26.35
N THR A 42 -15.30 4.55 27.67
CA THR A 42 -14.40 5.44 28.40
C THR A 42 -13.31 4.71 29.20
N ALA A 43 -13.25 3.37 29.08
CA ALA A 43 -12.15 2.54 29.57
C ALA A 43 -11.01 2.51 28.55
N PHE A 44 -9.86 3.07 28.92
CA PHE A 44 -8.72 3.24 27.99
C PHE A 44 -7.55 2.28 28.23
N ASN A 45 -7.64 1.42 29.23
CA ASN A 45 -6.63 0.43 29.63
C ASN A 45 -7.00 -0.99 29.17
N LEU A 46 -7.63 -1.11 28.00
CA LEU A 46 -8.03 -2.41 27.45
C LEU A 46 -6.82 -3.20 26.94
N GLN A 47 -6.80 -4.50 27.21
CA GLN A 47 -5.75 -5.41 26.74
C GLN A 47 -5.78 -5.55 25.20
N GLU A 48 -6.97 -5.62 24.61
CA GLU A 48 -7.17 -5.71 23.16
C GLU A 48 -8.16 -4.65 22.66
N PRO A 49 -7.72 -3.39 22.47
CA PRO A 49 -8.61 -2.27 22.12
C PRO A 49 -9.35 -2.45 20.79
N PHE A 50 -8.79 -3.24 19.87
CA PHE A 50 -9.32 -3.47 18.51
C PHE A 50 -10.02 -4.83 18.36
N ALA A 51 -10.13 -5.63 19.42
CA ALA A 51 -10.85 -6.89 19.34
C ALA A 51 -12.34 -6.61 19.03
N PRO A 52 -12.90 -7.23 17.99
CA PRO A 52 -14.30 -7.01 17.64
C PRO A 52 -15.22 -7.64 18.69
N THR A 53 -16.34 -6.99 18.95
CA THR A 53 -17.36 -7.50 19.86
C THR A 53 -17.92 -8.84 19.34
N PRO A 54 -17.76 -9.97 20.06
CA PRO A 54 -17.99 -11.31 19.50
C PRO A 54 -19.39 -11.56 18.93
N HIS A 55 -20.42 -10.98 19.54
CA HIS A 55 -21.80 -11.14 19.07
C HIS A 55 -22.08 -10.36 17.78
N LEU A 56 -21.36 -9.27 17.51
CA LEU A 56 -21.53 -8.49 16.28
C LEU A 56 -20.86 -9.16 15.08
N VAL A 57 -19.78 -9.93 15.31
CA VAL A 57 -19.04 -10.64 14.26
C VAL A 57 -19.46 -12.10 14.08
N PHE A 58 -20.35 -12.62 14.94
CA PHE A 58 -20.70 -14.03 14.98
C PHE A 58 -21.09 -14.58 13.58
N ASN A 59 -21.95 -13.85 12.86
CA ASN A 59 -22.41 -14.22 11.52
C ASN A 59 -21.32 -14.06 10.44
N LEU A 60 -20.38 -13.13 10.64
CA LEU A 60 -19.26 -12.93 9.71
C LEU A 60 -18.21 -14.04 9.80
N LEU A 61 -18.14 -14.71 10.96
CA LEU A 61 -17.19 -15.78 11.23
C LEU A 61 -17.73 -17.17 10.90
N ASP A 62 -18.98 -17.31 10.44
CA ASP A 62 -19.58 -18.62 10.17
C ASP A 62 -18.80 -19.43 9.13
N ALA A 63 -18.30 -18.77 8.08
CA ALA A 63 -17.47 -19.43 7.06
C ALA A 63 -16.16 -20.00 7.62
N TRP A 64 -15.64 -19.44 8.72
CA TRP A 64 -14.41 -19.89 9.39
C TRP A 64 -14.65 -20.97 10.44
N ARG A 65 -15.90 -21.23 10.81
CA ARG A 65 -16.26 -22.28 11.79
C ARG A 65 -16.37 -23.66 11.17
N VAL A 66 -16.64 -23.71 9.87
CA VAL A 66 -16.71 -24.96 9.12
C VAL A 66 -15.32 -25.20 8.53
N PRO A 67 -14.55 -26.17 9.04
CA PRO A 67 -13.26 -26.48 8.46
C PRO A 67 -13.46 -26.88 6.99
N LEU A 68 -12.72 -26.24 6.09
CA LEU A 68 -12.73 -26.62 4.68
C LEU A 68 -12.21 -28.06 4.57
N LYS A 69 -13.09 -28.98 4.21
CA LYS A 69 -12.71 -30.36 3.90
C LYS A 69 -12.05 -30.37 2.53
N VAL A 70 -10.72 -30.26 2.50
CA VAL A 70 -9.96 -30.39 1.25
C VAL A 70 -9.79 -31.88 0.97
N SER A 71 -10.42 -32.39 -0.11
CA SER A 71 -10.22 -33.78 -0.52
C SER A 71 -8.83 -33.97 -1.13
N ALA A 72 -8.32 -35.20 -1.09
CA ALA A 72 -7.05 -35.54 -1.73
C ALA A 72 -7.08 -35.25 -3.25
N GLU A 73 -8.25 -35.40 -3.91
CA GLU A 73 -8.38 -35.06 -5.33
C GLU A 73 -8.25 -33.55 -5.60
N LEU A 74 -8.83 -32.70 -4.74
CA LEU A 74 -8.70 -31.24 -4.83
C LEU A 74 -7.26 -30.76 -4.63
N LEU A 75 -6.50 -31.40 -3.74
CA LEU A 75 -5.07 -31.12 -3.56
C LEU A 75 -4.23 -31.55 -4.76
N MET A 76 -4.55 -32.69 -5.38
CA MET A 76 -3.85 -33.19 -6.57
C MET A 76 -4.13 -32.36 -7.82
N GLY A 77 -5.28 -31.70 -7.91
CA GLY A 77 -5.63 -30.75 -8.98
C GLY A 77 -4.86 -29.42 -8.93
N VAL A 78 -4.29 -29.06 -7.78
CA VAL A 78 -3.41 -27.87 -7.60
C VAL A 78 -1.94 -28.27 -7.81
N ARG A 79 -1.68 -29.07 -8.84
CA ARG A 79 -0.30 -29.26 -9.30
C ARG A 79 0.03 -28.04 -10.16
N LEU A 80 0.86 -27.14 -9.65
CA LEU A 80 1.49 -26.11 -10.49
C LEU A 80 2.07 -26.83 -11.72
N PRO A 81 1.79 -26.38 -12.95
CA PRO A 81 2.39 -26.99 -14.11
C PRO A 81 3.91 -27.01 -13.93
N PRO A 82 4.60 -28.13 -14.19
CA PRO A 82 6.06 -28.12 -14.15
C PRO A 82 6.54 -26.99 -15.05
N LYS A 83 7.41 -26.11 -14.52
CA LYS A 83 8.07 -25.07 -15.31
C LYS A 83 8.61 -25.74 -16.59
N PRO A 84 8.16 -25.32 -17.79
CA PRO A 84 8.74 -25.86 -19.00
C PRO A 84 10.22 -25.52 -18.99
N LYS A 85 11.06 -26.56 -19.12
CA LYS A 85 12.47 -26.39 -19.43
C LYS A 85 12.55 -25.60 -20.72
N ALA A 86 13.47 -24.64 -20.75
CA ALA A 86 13.73 -23.81 -21.91
C ALA A 86 13.96 -24.69 -23.15
N SER A 87 13.03 -24.64 -24.08
CA SER A 87 13.24 -25.03 -25.46
C SER A 87 12.36 -24.14 -26.32
N ASP A 88 13.03 -23.66 -27.35
CA ASP A 88 12.74 -22.53 -28.20
C ASP A 88 11.39 -22.61 -28.96
N VAL A 89 10.97 -21.45 -29.46
CA VAL A 89 10.01 -21.22 -30.57
C VAL A 89 8.49 -21.05 -30.24
N THR A 90 8.02 -19.82 -30.57
CA THR A 90 6.70 -19.37 -31.08
C THR A 90 5.43 -19.19 -30.22
N ALA A 91 4.87 -17.98 -30.41
CA ALA A 91 3.47 -17.63 -30.66
C ALA A 91 2.43 -17.52 -29.51
N GLN A 92 1.83 -16.32 -29.50
CA GLN A 92 0.71 -15.75 -28.72
C GLN A 92 -0.67 -16.40 -29.06
N PRO A 93 -1.79 -16.18 -28.30
CA PRO A 93 -2.31 -14.84 -27.92
C PRO A 93 -3.16 -14.62 -26.62
N SER A 94 -3.22 -13.33 -26.21
CA SER A 94 -4.37 -12.54 -25.67
C SER A 94 -5.02 -12.96 -24.33
N SER A 95 -4.92 -12.23 -23.21
CA SER A 95 -5.36 -10.83 -23.01
C SER A 95 -4.76 -10.13 -21.76
N LYS A 96 -3.76 -9.28 -22.02
CA LYS A 96 -3.51 -7.93 -21.46
C LYS A 96 -3.69 -7.64 -19.95
N ARG A 97 -2.79 -8.16 -19.12
CA ARG A 97 -2.11 -7.32 -18.09
C ARG A 97 -0.64 -7.25 -18.49
N ALA A 98 -0.15 -6.07 -18.84
CA ALA A 98 1.28 -5.85 -19.08
C ALA A 98 2.01 -6.09 -17.75
N ARG A 99 2.45 -7.33 -17.55
CA ARG A 99 3.27 -7.75 -16.41
C ARG A 99 4.57 -6.97 -16.50
N ILE A 100 4.94 -6.30 -15.40
CA ILE A 100 6.15 -5.48 -15.27
C ILE A 100 7.44 -6.31 -15.51
N GLU A 101 7.33 -7.63 -15.58
CA GLU A 101 8.44 -8.57 -15.80
C GLU A 101 9.07 -8.54 -17.20
N ASP A 102 8.45 -7.90 -18.20
CA ASP A 102 8.98 -7.86 -19.58
C ASP A 102 9.92 -6.67 -19.86
N ILE A 103 10.30 -5.92 -18.82
CA ILE A 103 11.17 -4.74 -18.97
C ILE A 103 12.61 -5.17 -18.64
N PRO A 104 13.59 -4.97 -19.55
CA PRO A 104 14.97 -5.38 -19.32
C PRO A 104 15.54 -4.71 -18.05
N PRO A 105 16.48 -5.37 -17.34
CA PRO A 105 17.10 -4.81 -16.14
C PRO A 105 17.82 -3.47 -16.40
N PRO A 106 18.10 -2.67 -15.35
CA PRO A 106 18.74 -1.37 -15.48
C PRO A 106 20.01 -1.43 -16.34
N THR A 107 20.10 -0.53 -17.33
CA THR A 107 21.20 -0.54 -18.31
C THR A 107 22.49 0.02 -17.71
N LYS A 108 22.38 0.87 -16.68
CA LYS A 108 23.48 1.43 -15.92
C LYS A 108 23.39 0.95 -14.47
N LYS A 109 24.49 0.45 -13.91
CA LYS A 109 24.57 0.11 -12.48
C LYS A 109 25.16 1.28 -11.71
N LEU A 110 24.34 1.93 -10.89
CA LEU A 110 24.78 2.93 -9.92
C LEU A 110 25.16 2.24 -8.61
N THR A 111 25.95 2.93 -7.77
CA THR A 111 26.20 2.46 -6.40
C THR A 111 24.90 2.49 -5.61
N PRO A 112 24.65 1.54 -4.68
CA PRO A 112 23.38 1.44 -3.95
C PRO A 112 22.92 2.73 -3.28
N GLU A 113 23.86 3.56 -2.83
CA GLU A 113 23.60 4.85 -2.17
C GLU A 113 23.09 5.93 -3.13
N LEU A 114 23.42 5.82 -4.42
CA LEU A 114 23.05 6.77 -5.48
C LEU A 114 21.88 6.27 -6.33
N THR A 115 21.40 5.03 -6.12
CA THR A 115 20.34 4.43 -6.92
C THR A 115 18.96 4.85 -6.38
N PRO A 116 18.15 5.60 -7.14
CA PRO A 116 16.79 5.92 -6.73
C PRO A 116 15.89 4.69 -6.90
N PHE A 117 15.31 4.25 -5.80
CA PHE A 117 14.21 3.28 -5.77
C PHE A 117 12.86 4.01 -5.83
N VAL A 118 12.11 3.78 -6.90
CA VAL A 118 10.95 4.61 -7.26
C VAL A 118 9.63 3.84 -7.20
N LEU A 119 8.59 4.47 -6.66
CA LEU A 119 7.20 4.05 -6.83
C LEU A 119 6.41 5.06 -7.66
N PHE A 120 5.63 4.56 -8.60
CA PHE A 120 4.69 5.35 -9.40
C PHE A 120 3.26 5.16 -8.87
N THR A 121 2.52 6.26 -8.73
CA THR A 121 1.10 6.24 -8.34
C THR A 121 0.27 7.27 -9.09
N GLY A 122 -0.98 6.92 -9.39
CA GLY A 122 -1.93 7.80 -10.09
C GLY A 122 -1.71 7.95 -11.60
N PHE A 123 -1.01 7.01 -12.23
CA PHE A 123 -0.72 6.99 -13.68
C PHE A 123 -1.33 5.78 -14.36
N GLU A 124 -1.65 5.92 -15.64
CA GLU A 124 -2.09 4.82 -16.50
C GLU A 124 -0.95 3.81 -16.76
N PRO A 125 -1.26 2.51 -16.94
CA PRO A 125 -0.24 1.47 -17.12
C PRO A 125 0.75 1.76 -18.26
N VAL A 126 0.28 2.33 -19.38
CA VAL A 126 1.12 2.68 -20.53
C VAL A 126 2.16 3.75 -20.15
N GLN A 127 1.76 4.73 -19.35
CA GLN A 127 2.64 5.81 -18.92
C GLN A 127 3.66 5.30 -17.88
N VAL A 128 3.23 4.45 -16.95
CA VAL A 128 4.14 3.79 -16.00
C VAL A 128 5.22 3.00 -16.74
N GLN A 129 4.87 2.27 -17.78
CA GLN A 129 5.83 1.51 -18.61
C GLN A 129 6.87 2.44 -19.27
N GLN A 130 6.47 3.61 -19.74
CA GLN A 130 7.39 4.62 -20.30
C GLN A 130 8.33 5.18 -19.23
N TYR A 131 7.82 5.49 -18.04
CA TYR A 131 8.63 5.97 -16.93
C TYR A 131 9.63 4.92 -16.43
N ILE A 132 9.22 3.66 -16.33
CA ILE A 132 10.14 2.58 -15.93
C ILE A 132 11.30 2.46 -16.93
N LYS A 133 11.02 2.54 -18.24
CA LYS A 133 12.09 2.54 -19.26
C LYS A 133 13.08 3.69 -19.05
N LYS A 134 12.60 4.91 -18.81
CA LYS A 134 13.46 6.08 -18.55
C LYS A 134 14.29 5.89 -17.28
N LEU A 135 13.65 5.41 -16.21
CA LEU A 135 14.28 5.12 -14.93
C LEU A 135 15.43 4.10 -15.07
N TYR A 136 15.21 3.01 -15.79
CA TYR A 136 16.20 1.95 -16.00
C TYR A 136 17.37 2.39 -16.88
N ILE A 137 17.14 3.26 -17.88
CA ILE A 137 18.21 3.85 -18.69
C ILE A 137 19.12 4.74 -17.84
N LEU A 138 18.54 5.44 -16.85
CA LEU A 138 19.28 6.26 -15.89
C LEU A 138 19.99 5.45 -14.81
N GLY A 139 19.64 4.16 -14.66
CA GLY A 139 20.20 3.25 -13.65
C GLY A 139 19.47 3.26 -12.31
N GLY A 140 18.25 3.82 -12.26
CA GLY A 140 17.37 3.68 -11.10
C GLY A 140 16.56 2.39 -11.15
N GLU A 141 15.87 2.08 -10.05
CA GLU A 141 15.11 0.84 -9.90
C GLU A 141 13.67 1.09 -9.45
N VAL A 142 12.76 0.20 -9.85
CA VAL A 142 11.39 0.22 -9.33
C VAL A 142 11.39 -0.45 -7.96
N ALA A 143 10.89 0.24 -6.94
CA ALA A 143 10.86 -0.31 -5.60
C ALA A 143 9.85 -1.47 -5.49
N GLU A 144 10.26 -2.57 -4.85
CA GLU A 144 9.38 -3.72 -4.58
C GLU A 144 8.30 -3.39 -3.54
N SER A 145 8.57 -2.44 -2.66
CA SER A 145 7.69 -2.04 -1.56
C SER A 145 7.92 -0.60 -1.15
N ALA A 146 6.96 -0.02 -0.40
CA ALA A 146 7.10 1.32 0.15
C ALA A 146 8.33 1.47 1.07
N GLN A 147 8.69 0.42 1.82
CA GLN A 147 9.82 0.44 2.76
C GLN A 147 11.18 0.56 2.08
N LYS A 148 11.30 0.05 0.84
CA LYS A 148 12.52 0.17 0.02
C LYS A 148 12.49 1.39 -0.90
N CYS A 149 11.41 2.18 -0.87
CA CYS A 149 11.22 3.30 -1.77
C CYS A 149 11.95 4.55 -1.25
N THR A 150 12.68 5.21 -2.15
CA THR A 150 13.34 6.49 -1.87
C THR A 150 12.54 7.66 -2.44
N HIS A 151 11.90 7.46 -3.60
CA HIS A 151 11.17 8.48 -4.36
C HIS A 151 9.78 8.01 -4.73
N LEU A 152 8.75 8.73 -4.30
CA LEU A 152 7.38 8.55 -4.77
C LEU A 152 7.09 9.55 -5.88
N ILE A 153 6.75 9.07 -7.07
CA ILE A 153 6.35 9.92 -8.19
C ILE A 153 4.83 9.94 -8.31
N ALA A 154 4.25 11.14 -8.29
CA ALA A 154 2.81 11.37 -8.44
C ALA A 154 2.54 12.77 -9.05
N SER A 155 1.50 12.91 -9.88
CA SER A 155 1.09 14.22 -10.43
C SER A 155 0.27 15.08 -9.46
N LYS A 156 -0.36 14.47 -8.45
CA LYS A 156 -1.19 15.13 -7.45
C LYS A 156 -1.28 14.28 -6.20
N VAL A 157 -1.63 14.88 -5.07
CA VAL A 157 -1.91 14.15 -3.83
C VAL A 157 -3.12 13.24 -4.04
N THR A 158 -2.92 11.94 -3.93
CA THR A 158 -3.98 10.93 -4.11
C THR A 158 -3.98 9.94 -2.96
N ARG A 159 -5.17 9.57 -2.47
CA ARG A 159 -5.34 8.55 -1.41
C ARG A 159 -5.24 7.13 -1.96
N THR A 160 -4.11 6.81 -2.57
CA THR A 160 -3.79 5.45 -3.03
C THR A 160 -2.99 4.69 -1.98
N VAL A 161 -3.02 3.35 -2.02
CA VAL A 161 -2.23 2.52 -1.10
C VAL A 161 -0.75 2.86 -1.18
N LYS A 162 -0.20 2.98 -2.40
CA LYS A 162 1.21 3.37 -2.60
C LYS A 162 1.51 4.74 -1.98
N PHE A 163 0.65 5.74 -2.17
CA PHE A 163 0.90 7.07 -1.62
C PHE A 163 0.85 7.06 -0.09
N LEU A 164 -0.21 6.49 0.50
CA LEU A 164 -0.41 6.50 1.95
C LEU A 164 0.59 5.62 2.71
N THR A 165 1.16 4.60 2.07
CA THR A 165 2.21 3.76 2.67
C THR A 165 3.61 4.34 2.45
N ALA A 166 3.85 5.03 1.33
CA ALA A 166 5.13 5.64 1.02
C ALA A 166 5.35 6.98 1.73
N ILE A 167 4.31 7.79 1.95
CA ILE A 167 4.43 9.16 2.51
C ILE A 167 5.19 9.21 3.84
N SER A 168 5.13 8.15 4.66
CA SER A 168 5.80 8.09 5.96
C SER A 168 7.24 7.57 5.92
N VAL A 169 7.72 7.09 4.76
CA VAL A 169 9.01 6.39 4.64
C VAL A 169 9.92 6.92 3.53
N VAL A 170 9.35 7.47 2.45
CA VAL A 170 10.14 8.01 1.34
C VAL A 170 10.81 9.31 1.70
N ARG A 171 11.98 9.56 1.11
CA ARG A 171 12.71 10.81 1.28
C ARG A 171 12.12 11.94 0.45
N HIS A 172 11.63 11.60 -0.75
CA HIS A 172 11.14 12.59 -1.72
C HIS A 172 9.79 12.16 -2.30
N ILE A 173 8.87 13.12 -2.38
CA ILE A 173 7.62 13.00 -3.14
C ILE A 173 7.69 14.05 -4.24
N VAL A 174 7.82 13.59 -5.48
CA VAL A 174 8.10 14.46 -6.63
C VAL A 174 7.10 14.27 -7.75
N THR A 175 7.01 15.28 -8.60
CA THR A 175 6.19 15.25 -9.82
C THR A 175 6.90 14.46 -10.94
N PRO A 176 6.18 13.94 -11.96
CA PRO A 176 6.81 13.18 -13.04
C PRO A 176 7.83 13.99 -13.86
N GLU A 177 7.75 15.32 -13.84
CA GLU A 177 8.68 16.23 -14.50
C GLU A 177 10.12 16.04 -14.00
N TRP A 178 10.31 15.61 -12.75
CA TRP A 178 11.64 15.27 -12.23
C TRP A 178 12.30 14.17 -13.06
N LEU A 179 11.58 13.07 -13.29
CA LEU A 179 12.11 11.93 -14.04
C LEU A 179 12.33 12.28 -15.51
N GLU A 180 11.44 13.11 -16.08
CA GLU A 180 11.60 13.63 -17.43
C GLU A 180 12.88 14.47 -17.57
N GLU A 181 13.14 15.37 -16.63
CA GLU A 181 14.34 16.21 -16.68
C GLU A 181 15.61 15.43 -16.36
N CYS A 182 15.55 14.48 -15.41
CA CYS A 182 16.63 13.52 -15.19
C CYS A 182 16.99 12.79 -16.49
N PHE A 183 15.98 12.37 -17.25
CA PHE A 183 16.17 11.68 -18.52
C PHE A 183 16.79 12.59 -19.58
N LYS A 184 16.35 13.86 -19.69
CA LYS A 184 16.97 14.83 -20.61
C LYS A 184 18.43 15.11 -20.27
N CYS A 185 18.73 15.27 -18.99
CA CYS A 185 20.08 15.52 -18.49
C CYS A 185 20.96 14.26 -18.40
N GLN A 186 20.39 13.07 -18.68
CA GLN A 186 21.04 11.77 -18.58
C GLN A 186 21.68 11.48 -17.21
N LYS A 187 21.15 12.08 -16.15
CA LYS A 187 21.58 11.94 -14.74
C LYS A 187 20.43 12.23 -13.78
N PHE A 188 20.48 11.68 -12.57
CA PHE A 188 19.56 12.11 -11.51
C PHE A 188 19.93 13.51 -11.03
N ILE A 189 18.96 14.42 -11.05
CA ILE A 189 19.10 15.81 -10.63
C ILE A 189 18.40 16.04 -9.28
N ASP A 190 18.70 17.17 -8.64
CA ASP A 190 18.10 17.55 -7.37
C ASP A 190 16.56 17.65 -7.43
N GLU A 191 15.90 17.15 -6.39
CA GLU A 191 14.46 16.98 -6.30
C GLU A 191 13.70 18.26 -5.92
N GLN A 192 14.37 19.28 -5.36
CA GLN A 192 13.72 20.42 -4.68
C GLN A 192 12.76 21.18 -5.60
N ASN A 193 13.12 21.35 -6.87
CA ASN A 193 12.31 22.06 -7.86
C ASN A 193 11.09 21.26 -8.35
N TYR A 194 11.01 19.98 -7.98
CA TYR A 194 9.98 19.04 -8.45
C TYR A 194 9.19 18.43 -7.30
N VAL A 195 9.33 18.95 -6.07
CA VAL A 195 8.54 18.49 -4.93
C VAL A 195 7.05 18.69 -5.22
N LEU A 196 6.28 17.63 -4.97
CA LEU A 196 4.83 17.67 -5.12
C LEU A 196 4.23 18.61 -4.06
N ARG A 197 3.52 19.65 -4.53
CA ARG A 197 2.85 20.65 -3.69
C ARG A 197 1.35 20.39 -3.58
#